data_AF-A0A661MPG5-F1
#
_entry.id   AF-A0A661MPG5-F1
#
_cell.length_a   1.000
_cell.length_b   1.000
_cell.length_c   1.000
_cell.angle_alpha   90.00
_cell.angle_beta   90.00
_cell.angle_gamma   90.00
#
_symmetry.space_group_name_H-M   'P 1'
#
loop_
_entity.id
_entity.type
_entity.pdbx_description
1 polymer ?
#
loop_
_entity_poly.entity_id
_entity_poly.type
_entity_poly.pdbx_seq_one_letter_code
_entity_poly.pdbx_strand_id
1 'polypeptide(L)'
;MMAFSVLAVLVAIAWALIERGPTAQPAETRGAAATMATVELLGVPPGAEVLLDGRRIDNTLFGVAPGTRHALEVRDANGRSWRQVFLAEGSLSMVVELRMHFVEVEVSPTAPKAKED
;
A
#
# COMPACT_ATOMS: atom_id res chain seq x y z
N MET A 1 62.49 20.03 -6.92
CA MET A 1 61.36 20.38 -6.03
C MET A 1 60.03 20.17 -6.79
N MET A 2 59.46 18.97 -6.81
CA MET A 2 58.08 18.67 -7.27
C MET A 2 57.65 17.27 -6.79
N ALA A 3 57.83 16.93 -5.51
CA ALA A 3 57.45 15.59 -4.99
C ALA A 3 56.53 15.64 -3.75
N PHE A 4 56.23 16.84 -3.23
CA PHE A 4 55.45 17.00 -1.98
C PHE A 4 53.94 17.02 -2.18
N SER A 5 53.44 17.19 -3.42
CA SER A 5 52.00 17.38 -3.66
C SER A 5 51.18 16.08 -3.59
N VAL A 6 51.76 14.94 -3.98
CA VAL A 6 51.03 13.65 -3.97
C VAL A 6 50.84 13.15 -2.53
N LEU A 7 51.85 13.34 -1.68
CA LEU A 7 51.80 12.90 -0.28
C LEU A 7 50.69 13.63 0.50
N ALA A 8 50.53 14.94 0.28
CA ALA A 8 49.50 15.74 0.94
C ALA A 8 48.07 15.29 0.57
N VAL A 9 47.84 14.92 -0.69
CA VAL A 9 46.54 14.41 -1.15
C VAL A 9 46.21 13.07 -0.50
N LEU A 10 47.20 12.16 -0.40
CA LEU A 10 46.99 10.86 0.24
C LEU A 10 46.71 10.99 1.74
N VAL A 11 47.38 11.92 2.42
CA VAL A 11 47.12 12.21 3.84
C VAL A 11 45.70 12.76 4.03
N ALA A 12 45.24 13.68 3.17
CA ALA A 12 43.88 14.22 3.26
C ALA A 12 42.80 13.15 3.02
N ILE A 13 43.01 12.23 2.07
CA ILE A 13 42.08 11.12 1.81
C ILE A 13 42.07 10.14 2.99
N ALA A 14 43.24 9.79 3.53
CA ALA A 14 43.33 8.92 4.69
C ALA A 14 42.62 9.54 5.91
N TRP A 15 42.79 10.84 6.13
CA TRP A 15 42.13 11.57 7.21
C TRP A 15 40.59 11.58 7.05
N ALA A 16 40.11 11.84 5.83
CA ALA A 16 38.67 11.85 5.52
C ALA A 16 38.00 10.47 5.64
N LEU A 17 38.75 9.38 5.47
CA LEU A 17 38.23 8.02 5.65
C LEU A 17 38.17 7.60 7.13
N ILE A 18 39.07 8.11 7.97
CA ILE A 18 39.08 7.81 9.42
C ILE A 18 37.94 8.54 10.14
N GLU A 19 37.58 9.75 9.73
CA GLU A 19 36.49 10.53 10.33
C GLU A 19 35.10 10.03 9.93
N ARG A 20 35.00 9.26 8.84
CA ARG A 20 33.81 8.48 8.50
C ARG A 20 33.78 7.18 9.28
N GLY A 21 33.72 7.29 10.61
CA GLY A 21 33.24 6.18 11.43
C GLY A 21 31.85 5.74 10.95
N PRO A 22 31.50 4.45 11.04
CA PRO A 22 30.14 4.01 10.76
C PRO A 22 29.24 4.79 11.71
N THR A 23 28.34 5.60 11.16
CA THR A 23 27.30 6.27 11.92
C THR A 23 26.41 5.19 12.52
N ALA A 24 26.82 4.64 13.66
CA ALA A 24 25.99 3.87 14.54
C ALA A 24 24.98 4.87 15.10
N GLN A 25 23.93 5.08 14.30
CA GLN A 25 22.73 5.78 14.73
C GLN A 25 22.27 5.07 16.00
N PRO A 26 22.17 5.77 17.15
CA PRO A 26 21.55 5.19 18.31
C PRO A 26 20.14 4.81 17.89
N ALA A 27 19.87 3.51 17.84
CA ALA A 27 18.52 3.00 17.71
C ALA A 27 17.78 3.48 18.96
N GLU A 28 17.12 4.63 18.84
CA GLU A 28 16.10 5.05 19.80
C GLU A 28 15.02 3.97 19.78
N THR A 29 15.18 2.99 20.66
CA THR A 29 14.11 2.09 21.07
C THR A 29 13.20 2.90 21.99
N ARG A 30 12.51 3.90 21.44
CA ARG A 30 11.20 4.26 21.97
C ARG A 30 10.26 3.23 21.39
N GLY A 31 9.60 2.47 22.26
CA GLY A 31 8.35 1.84 21.88
C GLY A 31 7.40 2.94 21.40
N ALA A 32 7.46 3.26 20.12
CA ALA A 32 6.46 4.06 19.46
C ALA A 32 5.19 3.25 19.60
N ALA A 33 4.25 3.71 20.42
CA ALA A 33 2.86 3.36 20.20
C ALA A 33 2.64 3.64 18.72
N ALA A 34 2.50 2.58 17.91
CA ALA A 34 2.46 2.71 16.47
C ALA A 34 1.25 3.58 16.15
N THR A 35 1.47 4.86 15.87
CA THR A 35 0.42 5.82 15.56
C THR A 35 -0.26 5.26 14.31
N MET A 36 -1.48 4.78 14.46
CA MET A 36 -2.23 4.25 13.32
C MET A 36 -2.46 5.39 12.33
N ALA A 37 -2.39 5.07 11.04
CA ALA A 37 -2.83 5.96 9.99
C ALA A 37 -4.37 5.96 9.96
N THR A 38 -5.00 7.12 9.77
CA THR A 38 -6.46 7.27 9.76
C THR A 38 -6.94 7.36 8.32
N VAL A 39 -7.99 6.60 7.98
CA VAL A 39 -8.62 6.61 6.67
C VAL A 39 -10.08 7.00 6.80
N GLU A 40 -10.52 7.95 5.98
CA GLU A 40 -11.92 8.40 5.90
C GLU A 40 -12.47 8.14 4.48
N LEU A 41 -13.63 7.50 4.40
CA LEU A 41 -14.35 7.26 3.16
C LEU A 41 -15.50 8.25 3.00
N LEU A 42 -15.48 8.97 1.89
CA LEU A 42 -16.48 9.95 1.51
C LEU A 42 -17.38 9.37 0.41
N GLY A 43 -18.69 9.59 0.52
CA GLY A 43 -19.65 9.18 -0.52
C GLY A 43 -20.02 7.70 -0.53
N VAL A 44 -19.75 6.95 0.55
CA VAL A 44 -20.21 5.56 0.69
C VAL A 44 -21.73 5.52 0.73
N PRO A 45 -22.41 4.85 -0.21
CA PRO A 45 -23.87 4.77 -0.20
C PRO A 45 -24.40 4.00 1.02
N PRO A 46 -25.60 4.33 1.53
CA PRO A 46 -26.24 3.57 2.58
C PRO A 46 -26.41 2.09 2.19
N GLY A 47 -26.04 1.19 3.10
CA GLY A 47 -26.16 -0.26 2.89
C GLY A 47 -25.11 -0.87 1.95
N ALA A 48 -24.12 -0.09 1.49
CA ALA A 48 -22.98 -0.65 0.78
C ALA A 48 -22.11 -1.52 1.71
N GLU A 49 -21.57 -2.61 1.18
CA GLU A 49 -20.57 -3.43 1.86
C GLU A 49 -19.18 -2.81 1.64
N VAL A 50 -18.43 -2.64 2.73
CA VAL A 50 -17.06 -2.14 2.72
C VAL A 50 -16.14 -3.24 3.19
N LEU A 51 -15.13 -3.58 2.40
CA LEU A 51 -14.13 -4.59 2.70
C LEU A 51 -12.73 -3.98 2.72
N LEU A 52 -12.03 -4.16 3.84
CA LEU A 52 -10.60 -3.87 3.99
C LEU A 52 -9.83 -5.18 4.01
N ASP A 53 -8.94 -5.37 3.05
CA ASP A 53 -8.16 -6.60 2.85
C ASP A 53 -9.03 -7.87 2.79
N GLY A 54 -10.21 -7.73 2.16
CA GLY A 54 -11.21 -8.79 2.04
C GLY A 54 -12.02 -9.05 3.31
N ARG A 55 -11.84 -8.27 4.37
CA ARG A 55 -12.62 -8.35 5.62
C ARG A 55 -13.62 -7.21 5.68
N ARG A 56 -14.88 -7.53 5.98
CA ARG A 56 -15.93 -6.53 6.15
C ARG A 56 -15.61 -5.59 7.32
N ILE A 57 -15.83 -4.30 7.10
CA ILE A 57 -15.83 -3.25 8.13
C ILE A 57 -17.15 -2.48 8.04
N ASP A 58 -17.66 -2.01 9.19
CA ASP A 58 -18.95 -1.32 9.25
C ASP A 58 -18.80 0.21 9.43
N ASN A 59 -17.56 0.73 9.46
CA ASN A 59 -17.24 2.14 9.65
C ASN A 59 -16.62 2.76 8.39
N THR A 60 -16.88 4.05 8.16
CA THR A 60 -16.24 4.84 7.09
C THR A 60 -14.99 5.59 7.55
N LEU A 61 -14.77 5.71 8.86
CA LEU A 61 -13.55 6.24 9.47
C LEU A 61 -12.87 5.11 10.26
N PHE A 62 -11.64 4.76 9.90
CA PHE A 62 -10.93 3.62 10.50
C PHE A 62 -9.41 3.81 10.52
N GLY A 63 -8.73 3.04 11.36
CA GLY A 63 -7.28 3.03 11.47
C GLY A 63 -6.64 1.88 10.66
N VAL A 64 -5.48 2.15 10.07
CA VAL A 64 -4.65 1.15 9.38
C VAL A 64 -3.19 1.24 9.80
N ALA A 65 -2.43 0.17 9.60
CA ALA A 65 -1.01 0.16 9.91
C ALA A 65 -0.27 1.13 8.96
N PRO A 66 0.51 2.09 9.49
CA PRO A 66 1.23 3.03 8.64
C PRO A 66 2.26 2.30 7.76
N GLY A 67 2.47 2.79 6.54
CA GLY A 67 3.42 2.24 5.58
C GLY A 67 3.08 0.86 5.01
N THR A 68 1.91 0.31 5.36
CA THR A 68 1.43 -0.97 4.84
C THR A 68 0.45 -0.73 3.69
N ARG A 69 0.52 -1.58 2.64
CA ARG A 69 -0.47 -1.55 1.56
C ARG A 69 -1.73 -2.27 1.99
N HIS A 70 -2.86 -1.63 1.77
CA HIS A 70 -4.19 -2.16 2.02
C HIS A 70 -5.04 -2.14 0.75
N ALA A 71 -5.91 -3.13 0.60
CA ALA A 71 -6.91 -3.18 -0.46
C ALA A 71 -8.28 -2.82 0.11
N LEU A 72 -8.87 -1.76 -0.42
CA LEU A 72 -10.22 -1.33 -0.07
C LEU A 72 -11.17 -1.63 -1.21
N GLU A 73 -12.31 -2.20 -0.88
CA GLU A 73 -13.38 -2.47 -1.82
C GLU A 73 -14.72 -2.02 -1.23
N VAL A 74 -15.53 -1.36 -2.05
CA VAL A 74 -16.90 -0.96 -1.71
C VAL A 74 -17.83 -1.49 -2.78
N ARG A 75 -18.92 -2.15 -2.37
CA ARG A 75 -19.92 -2.73 -3.26
C ARG A 75 -21.33 -2.36 -2.81
N ASP A 76 -22.22 -2.06 -3.74
CA ASP A 76 -23.64 -1.87 -3.43
C ASP A 76 -24.51 -3.04 -3.88
N ALA A 77 -25.78 -3.01 -3.47
CA ALA A 77 -26.76 -4.04 -3.83
C ALA A 77 -27.09 -4.09 -5.33
N ASN A 78 -26.73 -3.06 -6.10
CA ASN A 78 -26.95 -3.00 -7.55
C ASN A 78 -25.79 -3.61 -8.35
N GLY A 79 -24.77 -4.15 -7.66
CA GLY A 79 -23.58 -4.72 -8.29
C GLY A 79 -22.57 -3.68 -8.76
N ARG A 80 -22.72 -2.41 -8.38
CA ARG A 80 -21.65 -1.41 -8.59
C ARG A 80 -20.55 -1.64 -7.57
N SER A 81 -19.32 -1.47 -8.00
CA SER A 81 -18.16 -1.59 -7.12
C SER A 81 -17.17 -0.46 -7.34
N TRP A 82 -16.37 -0.18 -6.32
CA TRP A 82 -15.19 0.64 -6.38
C TRP A 82 -14.08 -0.05 -5.59
N ARG A 83 -12.86 -0.04 -6.12
CA ARG A 83 -11.72 -0.72 -5.49
C ARG A 83 -10.48 0.14 -5.61
N GLN A 84 -9.74 0.26 -4.52
CA GLN A 84 -8.48 0.97 -4.51
C GLN A 84 -7.48 0.29 -3.58
N VAL A 85 -6.23 0.15 -4.06
CA VAL A 85 -5.09 -0.17 -3.20
C VAL A 85 -4.47 1.14 -2.76
N PHE A 86 -4.21 1.28 -1.47
CA PHE A 86 -3.63 2.50 -0.89
C PHE A 86 -2.55 2.17 0.14
N LEU A 87 -1.74 3.17 0.44
CA LEU A 87 -0.76 3.17 1.51
C LEU A 87 -0.97 4.49 2.28
N ALA A 88 -1.12 4.39 3.60
CA ALA A 88 -1.33 5.56 4.44
C ALA A 88 -0.19 5.63 5.47
N GLU A 89 0.35 6.82 5.70
CA GLU A 89 1.33 7.11 6.75
C GLU A 89 0.74 7.98 7.87
N GLY A 90 -0.39 8.62 7.59
CA GLY A 90 -1.07 9.57 8.48
C GLY A 90 -2.57 9.60 8.17
N SER A 91 -3.16 10.78 8.00
CA SER A 91 -4.57 10.89 7.60
C SER A 91 -4.74 10.85 6.09
N LEU A 92 -5.71 10.07 5.60
CA LEU A 92 -6.06 9.93 4.19
C LEU A 92 -7.59 9.95 4.03
N SER A 93 -8.11 10.83 3.18
CA SER A 93 -9.53 10.81 2.79
C SER A 93 -9.65 10.33 1.34
N MET A 94 -10.63 9.46 1.08
CA MET A 94 -10.86 8.85 -0.23
C MET A 94 -12.33 9.01 -0.63
N VAL A 95 -12.56 9.41 -1.87
CA VAL A 95 -13.91 9.51 -2.43
C VAL A 95 -14.27 8.19 -3.11
N VAL A 96 -15.39 7.62 -2.71
CA VAL A 96 -15.92 6.37 -3.27
C VAL A 96 -16.76 6.68 -4.49
N GLU A 97 -16.30 6.25 -5.67
CA GLU A 97 -17.03 6.41 -6.92
C GLU A 97 -17.40 5.03 -7.49
N LEU A 98 -18.60 4.56 -7.14
CA LEU A 98 -19.10 3.26 -7.56
C LEU A 98 -19.36 3.20 -9.07
N ARG A 99 -18.82 2.17 -9.73
CA ARG A 99 -18.98 1.94 -11.17
C ARG A 99 -19.50 0.51 -11.42
N MET A 100 -20.25 0.33 -12.49
CA MET A 100 -20.61 -1.01 -12.98
C MET A 100 -19.41 -1.62 -13.69
N HIS A 101 -19.10 -2.88 -13.38
CA HIS A 101 -18.09 -3.66 -14.10
C HIS A 101 -18.78 -4.85 -14.78
N PHE A 102 -18.59 -4.98 -16.09
CA PHE A 102 -19.06 -6.12 -16.86
C PHE A 102 -17.92 -7.10 -17.05
N VAL A 103 -18.15 -8.38 -16.76
CA VAL A 103 -17.22 -9.47 -17.07
C VAL A 103 -17.88 -10.32 -18.14
N GLU A 104 -17.27 -10.38 -19.32
CA GLU A 104 -17.68 -11.28 -20.37
C GLU A 104 -17.17 -12.69 -20.05
N VAL A 105 -18.08 -13.66 -20.04
CA VAL A 105 -17.75 -15.07 -19.77
C VAL A 105 -18.15 -15.88 -21.00
N GLU A 106 -17.16 -16.44 -21.68
CA GLU A 106 -17.39 -17.36 -22.78
C GLU A 106 -17.78 -18.74 -22.22
N VAL A 107 -18.92 -19.27 -22.65
CA VAL A 107 -19.38 -20.61 -22.29
C VAL A 107 -19.33 -21.51 -23.51
N SER A 108 -18.48 -22.53 -23.49
CA SER A 108 -18.48 -23.57 -24.53
C SER A 108 -19.66 -24.52 -24.31
N PRO A 109 -20.58 -24.68 -25.28
CA PRO A 109 -21.67 -25.63 -25.15
C PRO A 109 -21.12 -27.06 -25.08
N THR A 110 -21.47 -27.81 -24.04
CA THR A 110 -21.25 -29.26 -24.03
C THR A 110 -22.27 -29.90 -24.96
N ALA A 111 -21.82 -30.50 -26.06
CA ALA A 111 -22.69 -31.23 -26.98
C ALA A 111 -23.38 -32.41 -26.26
N PRO A 112 -24.69 -32.64 -26.48
CA PRO A 112 -25.36 -33.81 -25.93
C PRO A 112 -24.79 -35.08 -26.57
N LYS A 113 -24.43 -36.08 -25.74
CA LYS A 113 -24.05 -37.41 -26.23
C LYS A 113 -25.23 -37.99 -27.01
N ALA A 114 -25.07 -38.16 -28.32
CA ALA A 114 -26.01 -38.92 -29.13
C ALA A 114 -26.13 -40.33 -28.54
N LYS A 115 -27.37 -40.77 -28.28
CA LYS A 115 -27.65 -42.18 -27.99
C LYS A 115 -27.42 -42.96 -29.29
N GLU A 116 -26.54 -43.94 -29.20
CA GLU A 116 -26.32 -44.95 -30.23
C GLU A 116 -27.37 -46.04 -29.98
N ASP A 117 -28.32 -46.19 -30.91
CA ASP A 117 -29.29 -47.29 -30.99
C ASP A 117 -28.76 -48.38 -31.92
#